data_AF-A0A9D3YGB7-F1
#
_entry.id   AF-A0A9D3YGB7-F1
#
_cell.length_a   1.000
_cell.length_b   1.000
_cell.length_c   1.000
_cell.angle_alpha   90.00
_cell.angle_beta   90.00
_cell.angle_gamma   90.00
#
_symmetry.space_group_name_H-M   'P 1'
#
loop_
_entity.id
_entity.type
_entity.pdbx_description
1 polymer ?
#
loop_
_entity_poly.entity_id
_entity_poly.type
_entity_poly.pdbx_seq_one_letter_code
_entity_poly.pdbx_strand_id
1 'polypeptide(L)'
;MSENFVDVMEGTKYSIVCKRSYAAKETVERNRHILGQIIKETNLLSMQSIAVRGHIEEKSNFMAVLKLNAESDPVLNEHLKHGKETSKMS
;
A
#
# COMPACT_ATOMS: atom_id res chain seq x y z
N MET A 1 37.16 -0.08 -11.01
CA MET A 1 36.28 1.11 -11.10
C MET A 1 35.56 1.23 -12.46
N SER A 2 36.13 0.72 -13.55
CA SER A 2 35.52 0.74 -14.90
C SER A 2 34.35 -0.22 -15.08
N GLU A 3 34.37 -1.39 -14.43
CA GLU A 3 33.35 -2.44 -14.62
C GLU A 3 31.93 -1.99 -14.23
N ASN A 4 31.78 -1.23 -13.13
CA ASN A 4 30.49 -0.70 -12.70
C ASN A 4 29.89 0.32 -13.67
N PHE A 5 30.71 1.01 -14.47
CA PHE A 5 30.24 2.04 -15.40
C PHE A 5 29.72 1.41 -16.70
N VAL A 6 30.37 0.33 -17.16
CA VAL A 6 29.95 -0.45 -18.33
C VAL A 6 28.62 -1.17 -18.03
N ASP A 7 28.47 -1.77 -16.85
CA ASP A 7 27.20 -2.41 -16.41
C ASP A 7 26.01 -1.44 -16.34
N VAL A 8 26.25 -0.15 -16.08
CA VAL A 8 25.18 0.87 -16.06
C VAL A 8 24.79 1.28 -17.47
N MET A 9 25.74 1.33 -18.41
CA MET A 9 25.46 1.62 -19.82
C MET A 9 24.80 0.45 -20.55
N GLU A 10 25.19 -0.79 -20.23
CA GLU A 10 24.60 -2.01 -20.79
C GLU A 10 23.19 -2.31 -20.24
N GLY A 11 22.70 -1.51 -19.28
CA GLY A 11 21.35 -1.64 -18.70
C GLY A 11 21.22 -2.80 -17.72
N THR A 12 22.30 -3.53 -17.43
CA THR A 12 22.36 -4.63 -16.46
C THR A 12 22.28 -4.14 -15.01
N LYS A 13 22.67 -2.89 -14.72
CA LYS A 13 22.54 -2.26 -13.39
C LYS A 13 21.97 -0.84 -13.47
N TYR A 14 20.97 -0.55 -12.65
CA TYR A 14 20.43 0.81 -12.51
C TYR A 14 21.37 1.72 -11.72
N SER A 15 21.66 2.92 -12.26
CA SER A 15 22.29 4.04 -11.54
C SER A 15 21.54 4.33 -10.23
N ILE A 16 22.25 4.80 -9.19
CA ILE A 16 21.68 5.15 -7.88
C ILE A 16 20.50 6.13 -8.02
N VAL A 17 20.58 7.07 -8.97
CA VAL A 17 19.49 8.03 -9.26
C VAL A 17 18.27 7.31 -9.86
N CYS A 18 18.49 6.35 -10.75
CA CYS A 18 17.43 5.53 -11.34
C CYS A 18 16.78 4.62 -10.29
N LYS A 19 17.56 4.00 -9.39
CA LYS A 19 17.04 3.21 -8.27
C LYS A 19 16.17 4.04 -7.33
N ARG A 20 16.58 5.26 -7.00
CA ARG A 20 15.80 6.18 -6.15
C ARG A 20 14.50 6.63 -6.83
N SER A 21 14.55 6.95 -8.12
CA SER A 21 13.37 7.30 -8.91
C SER A 21 12.38 6.13 -9.04
N TYR A 22 12.90 4.92 -9.23
CA TYR A 22 12.10 3.70 -9.30
C TYR A 22 11.42 3.39 -7.96
N ALA A 23 12.15 3.46 -6.84
CA ALA A 23 11.58 3.25 -5.51
C ALA A 23 10.51 4.29 -5.17
N ALA A 24 10.71 5.56 -5.57
CA ALA A 24 9.69 6.60 -5.39
C ALA A 24 8.43 6.31 -6.20
N LYS A 25 8.57 5.89 -7.46
CA LYS A 25 7.43 5.46 -8.29
C LYS A 25 6.70 4.26 -7.71
N GLU A 26 7.44 3.24 -7.26
CA GLU A 26 6.86 2.06 -6.64
C GLU A 26 6.07 2.40 -5.37
N THR A 27 6.58 3.35 -4.57
CA THR A 27 5.87 3.85 -3.38
C THR A 27 4.58 4.58 -3.76
N VAL A 28 4.62 5.43 -4.79
CA VAL A 28 3.43 6.13 -5.29
C VAL A 28 2.38 5.17 -5.82
N GLU A 29 2.78 4.18 -6.61
CA GLU A 29 1.84 3.17 -7.14
C GLU A 29 1.25 2.29 -6.02
N ARG A 30 2.08 1.87 -5.05
CA ARG A 30 1.62 1.16 -3.85
C ARG A 30 0.58 1.99 -3.09
N ASN A 31 0.86 3.26 -2.82
CA ASN A 31 -0.06 4.16 -2.12
C ASN A 31 -1.34 4.41 -2.90
N ARG A 32 -1.24 4.61 -4.22
CA ARG A 32 -2.39 4.78 -5.11
C ARG A 32 -3.30 3.56 -5.07
N HIS A 33 -2.72 2.36 -5.11
CA HIS A 33 -3.46 1.11 -5.01
C HIS A 33 -4.21 0.99 -3.68
N ILE A 34 -3.53 1.24 -2.55
CA ILE A 34 -4.12 1.21 -1.21
C ILE A 34 -5.27 2.21 -1.07
N LEU A 35 -5.06 3.46 -1.50
CA LEU A 35 -6.11 4.49 -1.48
C LEU A 35 -7.29 4.11 -2.38
N GLY A 36 -7.02 3.48 -3.53
CA GLY A 36 -8.04 2.96 -4.42
C GLY A 36 -8.94 1.92 -3.73
N GLN A 37 -8.37 1.00 -2.95
CA GLN A 37 -9.14 0.01 -2.20
C GLN A 37 -9.99 0.65 -1.09
N ILE A 38 -9.41 1.60 -0.34
CA ILE A 38 -10.12 2.37 0.70
C ILE A 38 -11.35 3.08 0.12
N ILE A 39 -11.19 3.75 -1.04
CA ILE A 39 -12.29 4.45 -1.71
C ILE A 39 -13.35 3.46 -2.18
N LYS A 40 -12.96 2.33 -2.79
CA LYS A 40 -13.90 1.30 -3.25
C LYS A 40 -14.76 0.77 -2.11
N GLU A 41 -14.17 0.51 -0.96
CA GLU A 41 -14.90 0.00 0.19
C GLU A 41 -15.79 1.04 0.84
N THR A 42 -15.33 2.29 0.90
CA THR A 42 -16.17 3.41 1.34
C THR A 42 -17.40 3.55 0.44
N ASN A 43 -17.21 3.44 -0.88
CA ASN A 43 -18.31 3.46 -1.84
C ASN A 43 -19.24 2.26 -1.67
N LEU A 44 -18.72 1.06 -1.43
CA LEU A 44 -19.53 -0.13 -1.19
C LEU A 44 -20.46 0.05 0.01
N LEU A 45 -19.92 0.54 1.13
CA LEU A 45 -20.72 0.83 2.33
C LEU A 45 -21.76 1.92 2.07
N SER A 46 -21.37 2.99 1.35
CA SER A 46 -22.28 4.06 0.96
C SER A 46 -23.43 3.55 0.07
N MET A 47 -23.14 2.69 -0.90
CA MET A 47 -24.16 2.10 -1.78
C MET A 47 -25.14 1.21 -1.03
N GLN A 48 -24.68 0.55 0.04
CA GLN A 48 -25.52 -0.27 0.91
C GLN A 48 -26.25 0.55 1.98
N SER A 49 -26.15 1.88 1.96
CA SER A 49 -26.68 2.78 3.00
C SER A 49 -26.19 2.44 4.42
N ILE A 50 -24.99 1.85 4.50
CA ILE A 50 -24.33 1.52 5.77
C ILE A 50 -23.43 2.68 6.15
N ALA A 51 -23.72 3.33 7.28
CA ALA A 51 -22.85 4.36 7.81
C ALA A 51 -21.47 3.75 8.16
N VAL A 52 -20.39 4.37 7.70
CA VAL A 52 -19.02 4.00 8.05
C VAL A 52 -18.85 4.21 9.55
N ARG A 53 -18.61 3.13 10.32
CA ARG A 53 -18.43 3.20 11.77
C ARG A 53 -16.96 3.10 12.15
N GLY A 54 -16.51 4.07 12.94
CA GLY A 54 -15.31 4.07 13.77
C GLY A 54 -13.99 3.70 13.07
N HIS A 55 -13.16 4.67 12.72
CA HIS A 55 -11.75 4.44 12.35
C HIS A 55 -10.93 3.78 13.48
N ILE A 56 -11.41 3.85 14.73
CA ILE A 56 -10.68 3.49 15.97
C ILE A 56 -11.36 2.31 16.70
N GLU A 57 -12.57 1.90 16.29
CA GLU A 57 -13.30 0.82 16.97
C GLU A 57 -12.83 -0.55 16.46
N GLU A 58 -12.50 -1.47 17.38
CA GLU A 58 -12.11 -2.85 17.05
C GLU A 58 -13.14 -3.59 16.19
N LYS A 59 -14.41 -3.14 16.21
CA LYS A 59 -15.55 -3.68 15.46
C LYS A 59 -16.05 -2.74 14.35
N SER A 60 -15.13 -2.00 13.73
CA SER A 60 -15.46 -1.20 12.54
C SER A 60 -15.96 -2.07 11.39
N ASN A 61 -17.13 -1.73 10.84
CA ASN A 61 -17.68 -2.37 9.65
C ASN A 61 -16.75 -2.21 8.43
N PHE A 62 -16.12 -1.05 8.32
CA PHE A 62 -15.13 -0.75 7.30
C PHE A 62 -13.90 -1.64 7.44
N MET A 63 -13.34 -1.75 8.64
CA MET A 63 -12.18 -2.61 8.87
C MET A 63 -12.47 -4.10 8.63
N ALA A 64 -13.72 -4.55 8.81
CA ALA A 64 -14.11 -5.92 8.51
C ALA A 64 -14.11 -6.19 6.99
N VAL A 65 -14.67 -5.28 6.19
CA VAL A 65 -14.64 -5.36 4.72
C VAL A 65 -13.21 -5.26 4.20
N LEU A 66 -12.40 -4.38 4.79
CA LEU A 66 -11.02 -4.14 4.37
C LEU A 66 -10.12 -5.33 4.63
N LYS A 67 -10.33 -6.03 5.75
CA LYS A 67 -9.65 -7.30 6.05
C LYS A 67 -10.06 -8.41 5.09
N LEU A 68 -11.34 -8.50 4.74
CA LEU A 68 -11.83 -9.50 3.78
C LEU A 68 -11.18 -9.28 2.40
N ASN A 69 -11.14 -8.04 1.92
CA ASN A 69 -10.49 -7.74 0.64
C ASN A 69 -8.98 -7.99 0.69
N ALA A 70 -8.33 -7.71 1.82
CA ALA A 70 -6.91 -7.99 2.04
C ALA A 70 -6.54 -9.47 1.99
N GLU A 71 -7.48 -10.42 2.14
CA GLU A 71 -7.19 -11.84 1.94
C GLU A 71 -6.78 -12.14 0.49
N SER A 72 -7.32 -11.37 -0.46
CA SER A 72 -7.03 -11.50 -1.90
C SER A 72 -6.02 -10.48 -2.43
N ASP A 73 -5.72 -9.44 -1.65
CA ASP A 73 -4.84 -8.34 -2.03
C ASP A 73 -3.59 -8.31 -1.13
N PRO A 74 -2.44 -8.86 -1.59
CA PRO A 74 -1.24 -8.97 -0.76
C PRO A 74 -0.65 -7.60 -0.39
N VAL A 75 -0.81 -6.59 -1.24
CA VAL A 75 -0.32 -5.23 -1.00
C VAL A 75 -1.12 -4.56 0.13
N LEU A 76 -2.45 -4.73 0.09
CA LEU A 76 -3.33 -4.23 1.14
C LEU A 76 -3.10 -4.97 2.46
N ASN A 77 -2.89 -6.29 2.43
CA ASN A 77 -2.61 -7.10 3.61
C ASN A 77 -1.31 -6.67 4.30
N GLU A 78 -0.25 -6.46 3.51
CA GLU A 78 1.02 -5.96 4.01
C GLU A 78 0.86 -4.58 4.66
N HIS A 79 0.10 -3.68 4.03
CA HIS A 79 -0.19 -2.35 4.60
C HIS A 79 -0.93 -2.44 5.95
N LEU A 80 -1.93 -3.31 6.06
CA LEU A 80 -2.72 -3.47 7.29
C LEU A 80 -1.95 -4.12 8.44
N LYS A 81 -0.94 -4.95 8.15
CA LYS A 81 -0.05 -5.51 9.17
C LYS A 81 0.89 -4.44 9.75
N HIS A 82 1.53 -3.64 8.88
CA HIS A 82 2.43 -2.57 9.33
C HIS A 82 1.73 -1.46 10.13
N GLY A 83 0.47 -1.13 9.79
CA GLY A 83 -0.33 -0.17 10.56
C GLY A 83 -0.58 -0.57 12.02
N LYS A 84 -0.57 -1.88 12.34
CA LYS A 84 -0.78 -2.37 13.72
C LYS A 84 0.47 -2.31 14.59
N GLU A 85 1.66 -2.36 14.00
CA GLU A 85 2.93 -2.34 14.74
C GLU A 85 3.24 -0.94 15.26
N THR A 86 2.91 0.09 14.48
CA THR A 86 3.12 1.49 14.85
C THR A 86 2.18 1.95 15.98
N SER A 87 0.97 1.39 16.11
CA SER A 87 0.03 1.73 17.19
C SER A 87 0.31 1.01 18.51
N LYS A 88 1.18 0.01 18.56
CA LYS A 88 1.57 -0.67 19.81
C LYS A 88 2.81 -0.05 20.49
N MET A 89 3.47 0.88 19.80
CA MET A 89 4.67 1.58 20.29
C MET A 89 4.39 3.05 20.72
N SER A 90 3.13 3.50 20.70
CA SER A 90 2.70 4.81 21.23
C SER A 90 1.85 4.64 22.48
#